data_AF-A0A1Y1LIU1-F1
#
_entry.id   AF-A0A1Y1LIU1-F1
#
_cell.length_a   1.000
_cell.length_b   1.000
_cell.length_c   1.000
_cell.angle_alpha   90.00
_cell.angle_beta   90.00
_cell.angle_gamma   90.00
#
_symmetry.space_group_name_H-M   'P 1'
#
loop_
_entity.id
_entity.type
_entity.pdbx_description
1 polymer ?
#
loop_
_entity_poly.entity_id
_entity_poly.type
_entity_poly.pdbx_seq_one_letter_code
_entity_poly.pdbx_strand_id
1 'polypeptide(L)'
;MLKKGVLNVADNSDGFWTESYVWMGQKPHVISPSVTYFLPFKGVLWIIVIVTLIAVTLTWWLILRKTESSRTVTAVYVDVISLVLGVSISNEPRRIALRILVIFYLVYVIHIQTGYTSNLINILVLPKYEDLINNIDQLEK
;
A
#
# COMPACT_ATOMS: atom_id res chain seq x y z
N MET A 1 -17.86 -27.15 -31.72
CA MET A 1 -18.20 -28.06 -32.83
C MET A 1 -19.59 -27.67 -33.36
N LEU A 2 -19.68 -26.53 -34.05
CA LEU A 2 -20.96 -26.00 -34.56
C LEU A 2 -21.24 -26.56 -35.95
N LYS A 3 -22.50 -26.95 -36.15
CA LYS A 3 -23.05 -27.71 -37.28
C LYS A 3 -22.56 -27.24 -38.66
N LYS A 4 -21.82 -28.11 -39.35
CA LYS A 4 -21.52 -28.02 -40.80
C LYS A 4 -22.75 -28.09 -41.72
N GLY A 5 -23.96 -28.23 -41.19
CA GLY A 5 -25.18 -28.46 -41.99
C GLY A 5 -25.91 -27.20 -42.48
N VAL A 6 -25.62 -26.01 -41.93
CA VAL A 6 -26.41 -24.78 -42.23
C VAL A 6 -25.73 -23.88 -43.28
N LEU A 7 -24.43 -24.09 -43.55
CA LEU A 7 -23.65 -23.25 -44.47
C LEU A 7 -23.72 -23.67 -45.94
N ASN A 8 -24.44 -24.75 -46.27
CA ASN A 8 -24.42 -25.36 -47.62
C ASN A 8 -25.57 -24.91 -48.55
N VAL A 9 -26.27 -23.81 -48.22
CA VAL A 9 -27.44 -23.34 -49.00
C VAL A 9 -27.15 -22.05 -49.79
N ALA A 10 -26.10 -21.32 -49.46
CA ALA A 10 -25.74 -20.06 -50.14
C ALA A 10 -24.22 -19.91 -50.25
N ASP A 11 -23.73 -19.53 -51.44
CA ASP A 11 -22.35 -19.12 -51.66
C ASP A 11 -22.12 -17.75 -51.00
N ASN A 12 -21.38 -17.74 -49.89
CA ASN A 12 -20.98 -16.51 -49.21
C ASN A 12 -19.60 -16.07 -49.70
N SER A 13 -19.45 -14.77 -49.97
CA SER A 13 -18.14 -14.15 -50.20
C SER A 13 -17.27 -14.20 -48.93
N ASP A 14 -15.95 -14.11 -49.09
CA ASP A 14 -15.02 -14.01 -47.98
C ASP A 14 -15.43 -12.89 -47.00
N GLY A 15 -15.42 -13.19 -45.70
CA GLY A 15 -15.94 -12.31 -44.66
C GLY A 15 -15.14 -11.01 -44.56
N PHE A 16 -15.79 -9.88 -44.85
CA PHE A 16 -15.20 -8.55 -44.68
C PHE A 16 -15.11 -8.13 -43.21
N TRP A 17 -16.02 -8.62 -42.36
CA TRP A 17 -16.06 -8.36 -40.92
C TRP A 17 -15.82 -9.64 -40.13
N THR A 18 -14.80 -9.64 -39.29
CA THR A 18 -14.61 -10.66 -38.26
C THR A 18 -15.40 -10.25 -37.02
N GLU A 19 -16.58 -10.80 -36.82
CA GLU A 19 -17.33 -10.60 -35.58
C GLU A 19 -16.73 -11.47 -34.47
N SER A 20 -16.34 -10.82 -33.36
CA SER A 20 -15.96 -11.49 -32.13
C SER A 20 -17.03 -11.26 -31.08
N TYR A 21 -17.35 -12.31 -30.32
CA TYR A 21 -18.24 -12.18 -29.18
C TYR A 21 -17.51 -11.45 -28.06
N VAL A 22 -17.94 -10.21 -27.77
CA VAL A 22 -17.43 -9.41 -26.65
C VAL A 22 -18.44 -9.44 -25.52
N TRP A 23 -18.00 -9.86 -24.34
CA TRP A 23 -18.82 -9.81 -23.13
C TRP A 23 -18.98 -8.36 -22.66
N MET A 24 -20.22 -7.88 -22.54
CA MET A 24 -20.51 -6.57 -21.94
C MET A 24 -21.00 -6.77 -20.50
N GLY A 25 -20.10 -6.55 -19.54
CA GLY A 25 -20.39 -6.62 -18.10
C GLY A 25 -20.93 -5.30 -17.52
N GLN A 26 -21.28 -5.31 -16.23
CA GLN A 26 -21.62 -4.11 -15.49
C GLN A 26 -20.42 -3.15 -15.42
N LYS A 27 -20.67 -1.84 -15.30
CA LYS A 27 -19.60 -0.87 -15.06
C LYS A 27 -18.97 -1.17 -13.69
N PRO A 28 -17.64 -1.30 -13.60
CA PRO A 28 -17.01 -1.62 -12.33
C PRO A 28 -17.20 -0.47 -11.35
N HIS A 29 -17.43 -0.81 -10.09
CA HIS A 29 -17.59 0.18 -9.03
C HIS A 29 -16.22 0.72 -8.61
N VAL A 30 -16.20 1.99 -8.21
CA VAL A 30 -15.00 2.61 -7.63
C VAL A 30 -14.84 2.06 -6.22
N ILE A 31 -13.62 1.65 -5.86
CA ILE A 31 -13.31 1.08 -4.56
C ILE A 31 -13.67 2.08 -3.46
N SER A 32 -14.21 1.58 -2.34
CA SER A 32 -14.60 2.41 -1.19
C SER A 32 -13.44 3.30 -0.68
N PRO A 33 -13.68 4.62 -0.45
CA PRO A 33 -12.64 5.57 -0.06
C PRO A 33 -11.85 5.19 1.19
N SER A 34 -12.47 4.50 2.15
CA SER A 34 -11.83 4.13 3.41
C SER A 34 -10.73 3.07 3.24
N VAL A 35 -10.88 2.18 2.25
CA VAL A 35 -9.92 1.11 1.97
C VAL A 35 -8.73 1.66 1.18
N THR A 36 -8.94 2.75 0.44
CA THR A 36 -7.94 3.42 -0.39
C THR A 36 -6.70 3.86 0.38
N TYR A 37 -6.82 4.22 1.66
CA TYR A 37 -5.68 4.63 2.50
C TYR A 37 -4.73 3.48 2.86
N PHE A 38 -5.22 2.24 2.92
CA PHE A 38 -4.40 1.07 3.25
C PHE A 38 -3.83 0.37 2.01
N LEU A 39 -4.38 0.70 0.83
CA LEU A 39 -4.01 0.18 -0.48
C LEU A 39 -2.59 0.52 -0.98
N PRO A 40 -1.92 1.64 -0.59
CA PRO A 40 -0.60 1.99 -1.10
C PRO A 40 0.50 1.00 -0.72
N PHE A 41 0.34 0.29 0.40
CA PHE A 41 1.33 -0.66 0.88
C PHE A 41 0.76 -2.07 0.97
N LYS A 42 1.53 -3.04 0.48
CA LYS A 42 1.27 -4.46 0.74
C LYS A 42 1.26 -4.70 2.25
N GLY A 43 0.42 -5.61 2.74
CA GLY A 43 0.34 -5.94 4.17
C GLY A 43 1.69 -6.24 4.83
N VAL A 44 2.63 -6.82 4.08
CA VAL A 44 4.01 -7.07 4.53
C VAL A 44 4.74 -5.78 4.92
N LEU A 45 4.58 -4.69 4.17
CA LEU A 45 5.23 -3.41 4.49
C LEU A 45 4.66 -2.79 5.77
N TRP A 46 3.35 -2.91 5.99
CA TRP A 46 2.73 -2.47 7.24
C TRP A 46 3.30 -3.22 8.45
N ILE A 47 3.50 -4.54 8.33
CA ILE A 47 4.13 -5.35 9.38
C ILE A 47 5.57 -4.87 9.63
N ILE A 48 6.35 -4.63 8.58
CA ILE A 48 7.73 -4.13 8.70
C ILE A 48 7.75 -2.78 9.42
N VAL A 49 6.86 -1.84 9.06
CA VAL A 49 6.78 -0.53 9.72
C VAL A 49 6.48 -0.69 11.21
N ILE A 50 5.51 -1.51 11.58
CA ILE A 50 5.17 -1.78 13.00
C ILE A 50 6.37 -2.37 13.75
N VAL A 51 7.04 -3.36 13.16
CA VAL A 51 8.21 -4.01 13.76
C VAL A 51 9.37 -3.02 13.94
N THR A 52 9.65 -2.19 12.93
CA THR A 52 10.71 -1.17 13.02
C THR A 52 10.40 -0.13 14.10
N LEU A 53 9.14 0.28 14.24
CA LEU A 53 8.71 1.21 15.28
C LEU A 53 8.97 0.62 16.68
N ILE A 54 8.55 -0.62 16.91
CA ILE A 54 8.77 -1.32 18.19
C ILE A 54 10.27 -1.46 18.47
N ALA A 55 11.07 -1.88 17.48
CA ALA A 55 12.51 -2.05 17.62
C ALA A 55 13.23 -0.73 17.97
N VAL A 56 12.84 0.36 17.33
CA VAL A 56 13.40 1.70 17.58
C VAL A 56 13.00 2.21 18.96
N THR A 57 11.73 2.08 19.36
CA THR A 57 11.28 2.45 20.70
C THR A 57 12.02 1.66 21.78
N LEU A 58 12.19 0.34 21.60
CA LEU A 58 12.94 -0.50 22.54
C LEU A 58 14.41 -0.12 22.60
N THR A 59 15.06 0.10 21.45
CA THR A 59 16.48 0.48 21.41
C THR A 59 16.71 1.82 22.09
N TRP A 60 15.86 2.81 21.81
CA TRP A 60 15.92 4.12 22.46
C TRP A 60 15.68 4.00 23.96
N TRP A 61 14.66 3.23 24.37
CA TRP A 61 14.36 2.97 25.76
C TRP A 61 15.53 2.34 26.51
N LEU A 62 16.20 1.33 25.93
CA LEU A 62 17.36 0.68 26.52
C LEU A 62 18.55 1.63 26.69
N ILE A 63 18.78 2.52 25.71
CA ILE A 63 19.86 3.53 25.80
C ILE A 63 19.55 4.56 26.90
N LEU A 64 18.29 5.00 27.00
CA LEU A 64 17.86 5.92 28.06
C LEU A 64 17.89 5.26 29.43
N ARG A 65 17.44 4.00 29.58
CA ARG A 65 17.45 3.28 30.86
C ARG A 65 18.86 3.17 31.45
N LYS A 66 19.89 3.04 30.62
CA LYS A 66 21.30 3.02 31.06
C LYS A 66 21.82 4.37 31.57
N THR A 67 21.11 5.47 31.29
CA THR A 67 21.59 6.83 31.54
C THR A 67 20.71 7.60 32.51
N GLU A 68 19.39 7.58 32.28
CA GLU A 68 18.38 8.38 32.96
C GLU A 68 17.25 7.43 33.38
N SER A 69 17.21 7.08 34.66
CA SER A 69 16.25 6.10 35.19
C SER A 69 14.81 6.63 35.29
N SER A 70 14.58 7.90 34.99
CA SER A 70 13.31 8.58 35.29
C SER A 70 12.33 8.70 34.12
N ARG A 71 12.76 8.49 32.87
CA ARG A 71 11.84 8.58 31.73
C ARG A 71 10.97 7.33 31.70
N THR A 72 9.70 7.47 31.36
CA THR A 72 8.76 6.35 31.15
C THR A 72 8.76 5.90 29.69
N VAL A 73 8.46 4.61 29.44
CA VAL A 73 8.43 4.03 28.08
C VAL A 73 7.49 4.82 27.17
N THR A 74 6.36 5.25 27.72
CA THR A 74 5.34 6.03 27.03
C THR A 74 5.89 7.35 26.47
N ALA A 75 6.76 8.04 27.20
CA ALA A 75 7.36 9.29 26.73
C ALA A 75 8.27 9.05 25.51
N VAL A 76 9.03 7.95 25.52
CA VAL A 76 9.89 7.56 24.38
C VAL A 76 9.04 7.14 23.19
N TYR A 77 7.94 6.42 23.42
CA TYR A 77 7.01 6.04 22.37
C TYR A 77 6.38 7.27 21.69
N VAL A 78 5.95 8.26 22.47
CA VAL A 78 5.43 9.53 21.93
C VAL A 78 6.50 10.27 21.13
N ASP A 79 7.74 10.37 21.63
CA ASP A 79 8.85 10.99 20.89
C ASP A 79 9.09 10.28 19.54
N VAL A 80 9.04 8.95 19.50
CA VAL A 80 9.20 8.15 18.26
C VAL A 80 8.03 8.38 17.30
N ILE A 81 6.80 8.45 17.80
CA ILE A 81 5.62 8.79 16.96
C ILE A 81 5.74 10.20 16.41
N SER A 82 6.18 11.18 17.21
CA SER A 82 6.39 12.55 16.75
C SER A 82 7.35 12.58 15.57
N LEU A 83 8.46 11.82 15.63
CA LEU A 83 9.38 11.69 14.50
C LEU A 83 8.72 11.06 13.27
N VAL A 84 7.86 10.05 13.45
CA VAL A 84 7.09 9.43 12.35
C VAL A 84 6.10 10.41 11.73
N LEU A 85 5.59 11.36 12.50
CA LEU A 85 4.69 12.42 12.02
C LEU A 85 5.44 13.64 11.46
N GLY A 86 6.78 13.65 11.52
CA GLY A 86 7.59 14.81 11.12
C GLY A 86 7.53 15.98 12.12
N VAL A 87 7.08 15.74 13.35
CA VAL A 87 6.98 16.72 14.43
C VAL A 87 8.25 16.72 15.28
N SER A 88 8.62 17.89 15.81
CA SER A 88 9.78 18.02 16.70
C SER A 88 9.61 17.21 17.98
N ILE A 89 10.72 16.60 18.43
CA ILE A 89 10.78 15.85 19.69
C ILE A 89 10.83 16.82 20.87
N SER A 90 10.18 16.46 21.98
CA SER A 90 10.12 17.34 23.15
C SER A 90 11.45 17.44 23.91
N ASN A 91 12.36 16.47 23.75
CA ASN A 91 13.69 16.51 24.36
C ASN A 91 14.77 16.10 23.36
N GLU A 92 15.76 16.96 23.20
CA GLU A 92 16.91 16.67 22.36
C GLU A 92 17.77 15.54 22.95
N PRO A 93 18.18 14.55 22.14
CA PRO A 93 19.10 13.51 22.59
C PRO A 93 20.47 14.12 22.90
N ARG A 94 20.85 14.11 24.18
CA ARG A 94 22.18 14.58 24.65
C ARG A 94 23.34 13.68 24.20
N ARG A 95 23.09 12.40 23.90
CA ARG A 95 24.13 11.44 23.51
C ARG A 95 24.26 11.28 22.00
N ILE A 96 25.50 11.20 21.54
CA ILE A 96 25.87 10.96 20.13
C ILE A 96 25.24 9.65 19.59
N ALA A 97 25.22 8.58 20.37
CA ALA A 97 24.60 7.31 19.96
C ALA A 97 23.10 7.44 19.66
N LEU A 98 22.36 8.21 20.47
CA LEU A 98 20.95 8.50 20.22
C LEU A 98 20.78 9.41 19.01
N ARG A 99 21.65 10.42 18.84
CA ARG A 99 21.62 11.31 17.66
C ARG A 99 21.80 10.53 16.37
N ILE A 100 22.77 9.62 16.32
CA ILE A 100 23.01 8.76 15.16
C ILE A 100 21.79 7.91 14.86
N LEU A 101 21.23 7.24 15.89
CA LEU A 101 20.02 6.42 15.75
C LEU A 101 18.85 7.24 15.19
N VAL A 102 18.60 8.43 15.75
CA VAL A 102 17.54 9.34 15.30
C VAL A 102 17.75 9.77 13.85
N ILE A 103 18.97 10.12 13.44
CA ILE A 103 19.26 10.51 12.06
C ILE A 103 18.97 9.35 11.09
N PHE A 104 19.45 8.15 11.39
CA PHE A 104 19.15 6.97 10.56
C PHE A 104 17.66 6.68 10.50
N TYR A 105 16.97 6.79 11.63
CA TYR A 105 15.52 6.60 11.70
C TYR A 105 14.76 7.66 10.89
N LEU A 106 15.18 8.92 10.95
CA LEU A 106 14.59 10.00 10.15
C LEU A 106 14.74 9.73 8.66
N VAL A 107 15.92 9.31 8.20
CA VAL A 107 16.12 8.92 6.80
C VAL A 107 15.16 7.79 6.41
N TYR A 108 15.03 6.76 7.25
CA TYR A 108 14.09 5.67 7.03
C TYR A 108 12.63 6.16 6.94
N VAL A 109 12.18 6.97 7.90
CA VAL A 109 10.82 7.52 7.94
C VAL A 109 10.53 8.35 6.70
N ILE A 110 11.45 9.23 6.28
CA ILE A 110 11.29 10.06 5.08
C ILE A 110 11.10 9.16 3.85
N HIS A 111 11.93 8.13 3.68
CA HIS A 111 11.80 7.21 2.53
C HIS A 111 10.43 6.51 2.51
N ILE A 112 9.98 6.01 3.65
CA ILE A 112 8.67 5.35 3.77
C ILE A 112 7.52 6.34 3.52
N GLN A 113 7.58 7.54 4.10
CA GLN A 113 6.56 8.58 3.90
C GLN A 113 6.47 9.03 2.45
N THR A 114 7.61 9.26 1.79
CA THR A 114 7.64 9.63 0.37
C THR A 114 7.05 8.52 -0.48
N GLY A 115 7.46 7.26 -0.28
CA GLY A 115 6.89 6.12 -1.00
C GLY A 115 5.39 5.95 -0.80
N TYR A 116 4.92 6.10 0.45
CA TYR A 116 3.50 6.05 0.80
C TYR A 116 2.72 7.15 0.08
N THR A 117 3.19 8.40 0.21
CA THR A 117 2.50 9.59 -0.33
C THR A 117 2.46 9.55 -1.85
N SER A 118 3.56 9.20 -2.51
CA SER A 118 3.61 9.08 -3.97
C SER A 118 2.63 8.02 -4.49
N ASN A 119 2.56 6.86 -3.84
CA ASN A 119 1.64 5.82 -4.28
C ASN A 119 0.18 6.17 -3.95
N LEU A 120 -0.07 6.78 -2.79
CA LEU A 120 -1.40 7.27 -2.43
C LEU A 120 -1.91 8.32 -3.42
N ILE A 121 -1.07 9.29 -3.81
CA ILE A 121 -1.42 10.29 -4.82
C ILE A 121 -1.78 9.61 -6.14
N ASN A 122 -1.01 8.61 -6.57
CA ASN A 122 -1.29 7.87 -7.80
C ASN A 122 -2.68 7.20 -7.76
N ILE A 123 -3.04 6.60 -6.62
CA ILE A 123 -4.36 5.96 -6.42
C ILE A 123 -5.49 7.01 -6.35
N LEU A 124 -5.23 8.20 -5.82
CA LEU A 124 -6.22 9.27 -5.74
C LEU A 124 -6.44 9.99 -7.09
N VAL A 125 -5.40 10.11 -7.92
CA VAL A 125 -5.48 10.72 -9.25
C VAL A 125 -6.13 9.76 -10.26
N LEU A 126 -5.78 8.47 -10.20
CA LEU A 126 -6.33 7.43 -11.05
C LEU A 126 -7.18 6.48 -10.18
N PRO A 127 -8.52 6.67 -10.13
CA PRO A 127 -9.38 5.83 -9.30
C PRO A 127 -9.24 4.39 -9.74
N LYS A 128 -8.84 3.53 -8.80
CA LYS A 128 -8.87 2.09 -9.02
C LYS A 128 -10.32 1.62 -8.95
N TYR A 129 -10.71 0.86 -9.95
CA TYR A 129 -12.00 0.19 -10.05
C TYR A 129 -11.85 -1.23 -9.51
N GLU A 130 -12.96 -1.79 -9.02
CA GLU A 130 -13.00 -3.20 -8.61
C GLU A 130 -12.70 -4.11 -9.81
N ASP A 131 -12.10 -5.28 -9.52
CA ASP A 131 -11.74 -6.25 -10.55
C ASP A 131 -13.00 -6.71 -11.28
N LEU A 132 -13.07 -6.44 -12.58
CA LEU A 132 -14.18 -6.87 -13.42
C LEU A 132 -14.04 -8.36 -13.73
N ILE A 133 -15.18 -9.05 -13.83
CA ILE A 133 -15.24 -10.41 -14.35
C ILE A 133 -14.82 -10.38 -15.83
N ASN A 134 -13.57 -10.77 -16.08
CA ASN A 134 -12.96 -10.70 -17.41
C ASN A 134 -12.98 -12.06 -18.13
N ASN A 135 -13.26 -13.16 -17.41
CA ASN A 135 -13.27 -14.51 -17.95
C ASN A 135 -14.59 -15.22 -17.67
N ILE A 136 -15.02 -16.08 -18.61
CA ILE A 136 -16.23 -16.91 -18.47
C ILE A 136 -16.11 -17.86 -17.26
N ASP A 137 -14.89 -18.33 -16.96
CA ASP A 137 -14.63 -19.19 -15.79
C ASP A 137 -14.92 -18.52 -14.44
N GLN A 138 -14.93 -17.19 -14.40
CA GLN A 138 -15.28 -16.42 -13.20
C GLN A 138 -16.80 -16.23 -13.05
N LEU A 139 -17.60 -16.56 -14.07
CA LEU A 139 -19.07 -16.51 -14.00
C LEU A 139 -19.67 -17.80 -13.42
N GLU A 140 -18.96 -18.92 -13.48
CA GLU A 140 -19.44 -20.23 -12.99
C GLU A 140 -19.20 -20.44 -11.48
N LYS A 141 -18.45 -19.54 -10.84
CA LYS A 141 -18.04 -19.64 -9.44
C LYS A 141 -18.87 -18.75 -8.52
#